data_AF-A0A286EP71-F1
#
_entry.id   AF-A0A286EP71-F1
#
_cell.length_a   1.000
_cell.length_b   1.000
_cell.length_c   1.000
_cell.angle_alpha   90.00
_cell.angle_beta   90.00
_cell.angle_gamma   90.00
#
_symmetry.space_group_name_H-M   'P 1'
#
loop_
_entity.id
_entity.type
_entity.pdbx_description
1 polymer ?
#
loop_
_entity_poly.entity_id
_entity_poly.type
_entity_poly.pdbx_seq_one_letter_code
_entity_poly.pdbx_strand_id
1 'polypeptide(L)'
;MAISHSKNSPAWTQGLKPQPDWAIENSDVSEEGWEVCVRWWGSASDDAPAQGPKEVIIRPTSELTPEALKRGITAGVMRNLVPIAGALIGQVGETESEAKFRATIKTLASELPRTPREAPDVYYAGLLRIFEILDAVSTEPINELVRAIGGDISKDTVKTRLRTARQRAARQP
;
A
#
# COMPACT_ATOMS: atom_id res chain seq x y z
N MET A 1 -3.60 -8.78 4.59
CA MET A 1 -4.83 -9.00 3.79
C MET A 1 -4.56 -8.52 2.37
N ALA A 2 -5.09 -9.16 1.34
CA ALA A 2 -4.83 -8.74 -0.05
C ALA A 2 -5.76 -7.60 -0.46
N ILE A 3 -5.20 -6.51 -1.02
CA ILE A 3 -6.00 -5.50 -1.72
C ILE A 3 -6.53 -6.14 -2.99
N SER A 4 -7.75 -6.67 -2.90
CA SER A 4 -8.47 -7.15 -4.08
C SER A 4 -8.69 -5.97 -5.01
N HIS A 5 -7.93 -5.92 -6.10
CA HIS A 5 -8.25 -5.10 -7.26
C HIS A 5 -9.47 -5.72 -7.95
N SER A 6 -10.61 -5.63 -7.27
CA SER A 6 -11.90 -6.02 -7.79
C SER A 6 -12.13 -5.25 -9.07
N LYS A 7 -12.29 -5.97 -10.19
CA LYS A 7 -12.72 -5.37 -11.47
C LYS A 7 -14.14 -4.80 -11.41
N ASN A 8 -14.85 -4.99 -10.30
CA ASN A 8 -16.12 -4.35 -10.00
C ASN A 8 -15.89 -3.28 -8.93
N SER A 9 -16.02 -2.01 -9.31
CA SER A 9 -16.08 -0.89 -8.36
C SER A 9 -17.22 -1.13 -7.35
N PRO A 10 -17.08 -0.71 -6.08
CA PRO A 10 -18.12 -0.88 -5.07
C PRO A 10 -19.48 -0.34 -5.53
N ALA A 11 -20.57 -1.04 -5.22
CA ALA A 11 -21.89 -0.71 -5.78
C ALA A 11 -22.36 0.73 -5.52
N TRP A 12 -21.94 1.35 -4.40
CA TRP A 12 -22.24 2.75 -4.07
C TRP A 12 -21.64 3.77 -5.06
N THR A 13 -20.57 3.42 -5.77
CA THR A 13 -19.95 4.32 -6.78
C THR A 13 -20.84 4.59 -7.98
N GLN A 14 -21.87 3.76 -8.22
CA GLN A 14 -22.83 3.94 -9.32
C GLN A 14 -23.70 5.20 -9.15
N GLY A 15 -23.82 5.73 -7.93
CA GLY A 15 -24.54 6.98 -7.65
C GLY A 15 -23.73 8.25 -7.89
N LEU A 16 -22.41 8.15 -8.10
CA LEU A 16 -21.51 9.30 -8.21
C LEU A 16 -21.44 9.85 -9.64
N LYS A 17 -21.32 11.18 -9.76
CA LYS A 17 -21.10 11.89 -11.02
C LYS A 17 -20.02 12.97 -10.84
N PRO A 18 -18.88 12.89 -11.55
CA PRO A 18 -18.46 11.81 -12.45
C PRO A 18 -18.32 10.46 -11.73
N GLN A 19 -18.40 9.36 -12.48
CA GLN A 19 -18.06 8.05 -11.95
C GLN A 19 -16.55 8.01 -11.68
N PRO A 20 -16.09 7.53 -10.51
CA PRO A 20 -14.67 7.52 -10.19
C PRO A 20 -13.91 6.40 -10.91
N ASP A 21 -12.65 6.66 -11.24
CA ASP A 21 -11.73 5.68 -11.86
C ASP A 21 -11.28 4.62 -10.86
N TRP A 22 -11.22 4.98 -9.56
CA TRP A 22 -10.90 4.09 -8.46
C TRP A 22 -11.75 4.40 -7.23
N ALA A 23 -12.01 3.38 -6.40
CA ALA A 23 -12.69 3.54 -5.13
C ALA A 23 -12.25 2.47 -4.13
N ILE A 24 -12.16 2.85 -2.86
CA ILE A 24 -11.75 2.02 -1.73
C ILE A 24 -12.81 2.19 -0.63
N GLU A 25 -13.18 1.07 0.00
CA GLU A 25 -14.10 1.03 1.14
C GLU A 25 -13.52 0.08 2.18
N ASN A 26 -13.31 0.57 3.40
CA ASN A 26 -13.00 -0.25 4.57
C ASN A 26 -14.12 -0.03 5.60
N SER A 27 -14.53 -1.09 6.29
CA SER A 27 -15.50 -0.99 7.40
C SER A 27 -15.12 -1.90 8.55
N ASP A 28 -15.52 -1.50 9.76
CA ASP A 28 -15.37 -2.26 10.99
C ASP A 28 -16.55 -2.00 11.93
N VAL A 29 -16.80 -2.89 12.88
CA VAL A 29 -17.95 -2.85 13.79
C VAL A 29 -17.47 -2.69 15.22
N SER A 30 -17.93 -1.61 15.86
CA SER A 30 -17.71 -1.36 17.30
C SER A 30 -18.41 -2.40 18.17
N GLU A 31 -17.89 -2.62 19.38
CA GLU A 31 -18.49 -3.50 20.40
C GLU A 31 -19.95 -3.16 20.74
N GLU A 32 -20.37 -1.90 20.54
CA GLU A 32 -21.76 -1.45 20.76
C GLU A 32 -22.71 -1.82 19.61
N GLY A 33 -22.23 -2.30 18.47
CA GLY A 33 -23.06 -2.62 17.29
C GLY A 33 -23.23 -1.47 16.27
N TRP A 34 -22.38 -0.44 16.34
CA TRP A 34 -22.25 0.54 15.25
C TRP A 34 -21.17 0.10 14.25
N GLU A 35 -21.51 0.09 12.96
CA GLU A 35 -20.52 -0.05 11.88
C GLU A 35 -20.01 1.33 11.46
N VAL A 36 -18.68 1.45 11.37
CA VAL A 36 -17.97 2.59 10.81
C VAL A 36 -17.41 2.16 9.46
N CYS A 37 -17.79 2.87 8.40
CA CYS A 37 -17.33 2.65 7.04
C CYS A 37 -16.64 3.92 6.54
N VAL A 38 -15.42 3.79 6.04
CA VAL A 38 -14.61 4.88 5.47
C VAL A 38 -14.38 4.64 3.99
N ARG A 39 -14.58 5.69 3.19
CA ARG A 39 -14.58 5.61 1.73
C ARG A 39 -13.66 6.63 1.09
N TRP A 40 -12.97 6.18 0.06
CA TRP A 40 -12.18 7.01 -0.84
C TRP A 40 -12.60 6.70 -2.28
N TRP A 41 -12.52 7.69 -3.13
CA TRP A 41 -12.66 7.54 -4.58
C TRP A 41 -12.01 8.73 -5.27
N GLY A 42 -11.68 8.59 -6.55
CA GLY A 42 -11.05 9.69 -7.26
C GLY A 42 -10.88 9.46 -8.76
N SER A 43 -10.23 10.43 -9.38
CA SER A 43 -9.73 10.29 -10.75
C SER A 43 -8.42 9.52 -10.79
N ALA A 44 -8.05 8.97 -11.95
CA ALA A 44 -6.74 8.34 -12.17
C ALA A 44 -5.54 9.30 -11.97
N SER A 45 -5.79 10.61 -11.89
CA SER A 45 -4.79 11.63 -11.57
C SER A 45 -4.75 12.05 -10.08
N ASP A 46 -5.63 11.53 -9.23
CA ASP A 46 -5.63 11.83 -7.79
C ASP A 46 -4.60 10.97 -7.05
N ASP A 47 -3.77 11.57 -6.18
CA ASP A 47 -2.87 10.85 -5.25
C ASP A 47 -3.68 10.14 -4.15
N ALA A 48 -4.11 8.90 -4.43
CA ALA A 48 -5.40 8.38 -3.99
C ALA A 48 -5.81 8.58 -2.52
N PRO A 49 -5.22 7.93 -1.49
CA PRO A 49 -5.66 8.07 -0.10
C PRO A 49 -4.95 9.20 0.66
N ALA A 50 -3.95 9.87 0.05
CA ALA A 50 -3.10 10.86 0.72
C ALA A 50 -3.88 12.06 1.30
N GLN A 51 -5.08 12.32 0.79
CA GLN A 51 -5.98 13.37 1.28
C GLN A 51 -6.99 12.90 2.36
N GLY A 52 -6.92 11.65 2.81
CA GLY A 52 -7.90 11.07 3.73
C GLY A 52 -9.23 10.68 3.06
N PRO A 53 -10.19 10.09 3.81
CA PRO A 53 -11.44 9.60 3.26
C PRO A 53 -12.36 10.76 2.83
N LYS A 54 -13.09 10.55 1.73
CA LYS A 54 -14.11 11.48 1.23
C LYS A 54 -15.47 11.29 1.90
N GLU A 55 -15.76 10.11 2.43
CA GLU A 55 -16.92 9.82 3.28
C GLU A 55 -16.53 8.99 4.51
N VAL A 56 -17.20 9.29 5.63
CA VAL A 56 -17.27 8.42 6.81
C VAL A 56 -18.74 8.17 7.10
N ILE A 57 -19.18 6.92 7.01
CA ILE A 57 -20.55 6.48 7.20
C ILE A 57 -20.61 5.71 8.51
N ILE A 58 -21.55 6.09 9.37
CA ILE A 58 -21.85 5.37 10.61
C ILE A 58 -23.27 4.84 10.49
N ARG A 59 -23.46 3.53 10.65
CA ARG A 59 -24.78 2.89 10.56
C ARG A 59 -24.99 1.85 11.68
N PRO A 60 -26.23 1.65 12.13
CA PRO A 60 -26.54 0.58 13.08
C PRO A 60 -26.41 -0.78 12.39
N THR A 61 -25.82 -1.77 13.07
CA THR A 61 -25.90 -3.18 12.64
C THR A 61 -27.14 -3.85 13.22
N SER A 62 -27.38 -5.11 12.86
CA SER A 62 -28.39 -5.96 13.49
C SER A 62 -28.10 -6.30 14.96
N GLU A 63 -26.89 -6.00 15.46
CA GLU A 63 -26.44 -6.30 16.82
C GLU A 63 -26.59 -5.08 17.76
N LEU A 64 -26.86 -3.88 17.20
CA LEU A 64 -27.09 -2.67 17.98
C LEU A 64 -28.33 -2.84 18.89
N THR A 65 -28.15 -2.66 20.20
CA THR A 65 -29.26 -2.80 21.15
C THR A 65 -30.35 -1.74 20.90
N PRO A 66 -31.64 -2.04 21.15
CA PRO A 66 -32.72 -1.06 20.99
C PRO A 66 -32.54 0.21 21.84
N GLU A 67 -31.80 0.11 22.95
CA GLU A 67 -31.47 1.24 23.83
C GLU A 67 -30.36 2.12 23.25
N ALA A 68 -29.32 1.53 22.67
CA ALA A 68 -28.28 2.25 21.94
C ALA A 68 -28.84 2.92 20.67
N LEU A 69 -29.73 2.24 19.94
CA LEU A 69 -30.44 2.80 18.79
C LEU A 69 -31.31 4.01 19.19
N LYS A 70 -32.07 3.92 20.29
CA LYS A 70 -32.85 5.05 20.82
C LYS A 70 -31.99 6.21 21.30
N ARG A 71 -30.80 5.93 21.84
CA ARG A 71 -29.83 6.95 22.26
C ARG A 71 -29.20 7.68 21.08
N GLY A 72 -29.05 6.97 19.95
CA GLY A 72 -28.50 7.51 18.71
C GLY A 72 -27.01 7.86 18.79
N ILE A 73 -26.50 8.50 17.75
CA ILE A 73 -25.10 8.94 17.66
C ILE A 73 -24.92 10.19 18.54
N THR A 74 -24.49 9.97 19.78
CA THR A 74 -24.14 11.05 20.73
C THR A 74 -22.66 11.39 20.66
N ALA A 75 -22.25 12.50 21.30
CA ALA A 75 -20.83 12.83 21.46
C ALA A 75 -20.02 11.73 22.20
N GLY A 76 -20.67 10.93 23.06
CA GLY A 76 -20.05 9.76 23.70
C GLY A 76 -19.77 8.65 22.69
N VAL A 77 -20.78 8.27 21.90
CA VAL A 77 -20.65 7.29 20.81
C VAL A 77 -19.57 7.74 19.81
N MET A 78 -19.58 9.01 19.39
CA MET A 78 -18.55 9.54 18.48
C MET A 78 -17.13 9.41 19.01
N ARG A 79 -16.89 9.58 20.33
CA ARG A 79 -15.56 9.37 20.93
C ARG A 79 -15.10 7.91 20.84
N ASN A 80 -16.02 6.95 20.88
CA ASN A 80 -15.73 5.52 20.74
C ASN A 80 -15.48 5.14 19.27
N LEU A 81 -16.16 5.80 18.31
CA LEU A 81 -16.04 5.50 16.87
C LEU A 81 -14.87 6.20 16.17
N VAL A 82 -14.39 7.34 16.67
CA VAL A 82 -13.24 8.07 16.08
C VAL A 82 -11.95 7.21 16.03
N PRO A 83 -11.55 6.47 17.09
CA PRO A 83 -10.41 5.56 17.02
C PRO A 83 -10.55 4.48 15.94
N ILE A 84 -11.76 3.92 15.76
CA ILE A 84 -12.05 2.91 14.73
C ILE A 84 -11.87 3.52 13.33
N ALA A 85 -12.45 4.69 13.09
CA ALA A 85 -12.24 5.42 11.84
C ALA A 85 -10.76 5.71 11.58
N GLY A 86 -10.01 6.14 12.60
CA GLY A 86 -8.57 6.38 12.51
C GLY A 86 -7.76 5.13 12.14
N ALA A 87 -8.07 3.98 12.74
CA ALA A 87 -7.43 2.70 12.41
C ALA A 87 -7.73 2.27 10.96
N LEU A 88 -9.00 2.37 10.53
CA LEU A 88 -9.41 2.06 9.16
C LEU A 88 -8.74 2.97 8.10
N ILE A 89 -8.48 4.24 8.44
CA ILE A 89 -7.74 5.18 7.59
C ILE A 89 -6.26 4.79 7.51
N GLY A 90 -5.64 4.44 8.64
CA GLY A 90 -4.23 4.03 8.71
C GLY A 90 -3.92 2.84 7.80
N GLN A 91 -4.81 1.84 7.76
CA GLN A 91 -4.68 0.65 6.90
C GLN A 91 -4.53 0.98 5.40
N VAL A 92 -5.13 2.08 4.92
CA VAL A 92 -5.05 2.50 3.51
C VAL A 92 -3.77 3.29 3.23
N GLY A 93 -3.30 4.09 4.20
CA GLY A 93 -2.04 4.83 4.09
C GLY A 93 -0.81 3.91 4.03
N GLU A 94 -0.78 2.86 4.85
CA GLU A 94 0.29 1.85 4.83
C GLU A 94 0.35 1.12 3.48
N THR A 95 -0.82 0.73 2.96
CA THR A 95 -0.89 -0.04 1.72
C THR A 95 -0.58 0.77 0.46
N GLU A 96 -0.96 2.06 0.38
CA GLU A 96 -0.56 2.89 -0.77
C GLU A 96 0.92 3.29 -0.71
N SER A 97 1.45 3.58 0.49
CA SER A 97 2.89 3.85 0.67
C SER A 97 3.72 2.63 0.23
N GLU A 98 3.33 1.42 0.64
CA GLU A 98 3.98 0.19 0.20
C GLU A 98 3.81 -0.06 -1.31
N ALA A 99 2.65 0.24 -1.89
CA ALA A 99 2.42 0.11 -3.33
C ALA A 99 3.26 1.10 -4.15
N LYS A 100 3.33 2.38 -3.75
CA LYS A 100 4.18 3.42 -4.34
C LYS A 100 5.66 3.06 -4.20
N PHE A 101 6.09 2.59 -3.03
CA PHE A 101 7.44 2.06 -2.81
C PHE A 101 7.78 0.91 -3.76
N ARG A 102 6.94 -0.14 -3.81
CA ARG A 102 7.11 -1.29 -4.71
C ARG A 102 7.09 -0.87 -6.19
N ALA A 103 6.30 0.13 -6.57
CA ALA A 103 6.30 0.70 -7.92
C ALA A 103 7.62 1.41 -8.23
N THR A 104 8.16 2.23 -7.32
CA THR A 104 9.47 2.87 -7.46
C THR A 104 10.60 1.84 -7.61
N ILE A 105 10.61 0.80 -6.76
CA ILE A 105 11.57 -0.30 -6.85
C ILE A 105 11.46 -1.03 -8.19
N LYS A 106 10.24 -1.24 -8.70
CA LYS A 106 9.99 -1.86 -10.01
C LYS A 106 10.48 -0.99 -11.17
N THR A 107 10.27 0.33 -11.12
CA THR A 107 10.79 1.28 -12.13
C THR A 107 12.31 1.24 -12.16
N LEU A 108 12.97 1.39 -11.01
CA LEU A 108 14.44 1.30 -10.89
C LEU A 108 14.97 -0.05 -11.39
N ALA A 109 14.28 -1.16 -11.10
CA ALA A 109 14.65 -2.47 -11.59
C ALA A 109 14.45 -2.63 -13.11
N SER A 110 13.47 -1.95 -13.70
CA SER A 110 13.23 -1.96 -15.16
C SER A 110 14.24 -1.12 -15.95
N GLU A 111 14.88 -0.13 -15.30
CA GLU A 111 15.99 0.66 -15.85
C GLU A 111 17.33 -0.08 -15.81
N LEU A 112 17.44 -1.20 -15.08
CA LEU A 112 18.66 -2.00 -15.08
C LEU A 112 18.90 -2.68 -16.43
N PRO A 113 20.16 -2.78 -16.88
CA PRO A 113 20.56 -3.72 -17.93
C PRO A 113 20.09 -5.14 -17.59
N ARG A 114 19.65 -5.92 -18.57
CA ARG A 114 19.11 -7.28 -18.31
C ARG A 114 20.19 -8.20 -17.76
N THR A 115 21.43 -7.97 -18.18
CA THR A 115 22.59 -8.72 -17.71
C THR A 115 23.76 -7.81 -17.35
N PRO A 116 24.64 -8.22 -16.40
CA PRO A 116 25.88 -7.50 -16.11
C PRO A 116 26.88 -7.46 -17.29
N ARG A 117 26.58 -8.12 -18.42
CA ARG A 117 27.43 -8.14 -19.62
C ARG A 117 27.14 -6.96 -20.56
N GLU A 118 25.93 -6.40 -20.53
CA GLU A 118 25.50 -5.29 -21.39
C GLU A 118 26.14 -3.97 -20.95
N ALA A 119 25.99 -3.61 -19.68
CA ALA A 119 26.61 -2.43 -19.08
C ALA A 119 26.96 -2.74 -17.61
N PRO A 120 28.14 -3.32 -17.33
CA PRO A 120 28.47 -3.84 -16.01
C PRO A 120 28.38 -2.80 -14.90
N ASP A 121 28.96 -1.62 -15.09
CA ASP A 121 29.06 -0.63 -14.00
C ASP A 121 27.69 0.00 -13.69
N VAL A 122 26.88 0.29 -14.72
CA VAL A 122 25.47 0.70 -14.57
C VAL A 122 24.65 -0.37 -13.86
N TYR A 123 24.79 -1.63 -14.26
CA TYR A 123 24.09 -2.77 -13.65
C TYR A 123 24.41 -2.89 -12.15
N TYR A 124 25.70 -2.90 -11.78
CA TYR A 124 26.10 -3.11 -10.39
C TYR A 124 25.82 -1.90 -9.50
N ALA A 125 25.97 -0.66 -10.00
CA ALA A 125 25.61 0.54 -9.27
C ALA A 125 24.10 0.62 -9.01
N GLY A 126 23.27 0.37 -10.04
CA GLY A 126 21.81 0.33 -9.89
C GLY A 126 21.34 -0.80 -8.96
N LEU A 127 21.91 -2.00 -9.08
CA LEU A 127 21.59 -3.12 -8.19
C LEU A 127 21.90 -2.81 -6.71
N LEU A 128 23.03 -2.13 -6.45
CA LEU A 128 23.40 -1.72 -5.10
C LEU A 128 22.45 -0.66 -4.56
N ARG A 129 22.13 0.37 -5.34
CA ARG A 129 21.16 1.42 -4.97
C ARG A 129 19.78 0.85 -4.62
N ILE A 130 19.25 -0.07 -5.42
CA ILE A 130 17.96 -0.72 -5.13
C ILE A 130 18.06 -1.54 -3.84
N PHE A 131 19.17 -2.26 -3.63
CA PHE A 131 19.39 -3.00 -2.40
C PHE A 131 19.43 -2.08 -1.17
N GLU A 132 20.16 -0.97 -1.21
CA GLU A 132 20.26 -0.01 -0.09
C GLU A 132 18.89 0.58 0.30
N ILE A 133 18.04 0.89 -0.69
CA ILE A 133 16.67 1.33 -0.44
C ILE A 133 15.84 0.23 0.24
N LEU A 134 15.99 -1.03 -0.18
CA LEU A 134 15.30 -2.18 0.41
C LEU A 134 15.81 -2.50 1.82
N ASP A 135 17.12 -2.48 2.04
CA ASP A 135 17.79 -2.79 3.32
C ASP A 135 17.41 -1.79 4.43
N ALA A 136 17.03 -0.57 4.06
CA ALA A 136 16.57 0.47 4.97
C ALA A 136 15.11 0.29 5.48
N VAL A 137 14.28 -0.52 4.80
CA VAL A 137 12.83 -0.62 5.11
C VAL A 137 12.27 -2.04 5.18
N SER A 138 12.94 -3.03 4.60
CA SER A 138 12.49 -4.43 4.55
C SER A 138 13.25 -5.30 5.53
N THR A 139 12.56 -6.25 6.14
CA THR A 139 13.17 -7.35 6.92
C THR A 139 13.71 -8.48 6.03
N GLU A 140 13.35 -8.51 4.74
CA GLU A 140 13.80 -9.51 3.77
C GLU A 140 14.33 -8.88 2.45
N PRO A 141 15.28 -7.93 2.48
CA PRO A 141 15.65 -7.12 1.31
C PRO A 141 16.18 -7.94 0.13
N ILE A 142 16.83 -9.09 0.38
CA ILE A 142 17.26 -10.02 -0.66
C ILE A 142 16.07 -10.69 -1.37
N ASN A 143 14.99 -11.01 -0.65
CA ASN A 143 13.80 -11.66 -1.22
C ASN A 143 13.01 -10.67 -2.08
N GLU A 144 12.91 -9.42 -1.64
CA GLU A 144 12.28 -8.35 -2.41
C GLU A 144 13.10 -7.96 -3.64
N LEU A 145 14.43 -7.86 -3.52
CA LEU A 145 15.29 -7.57 -4.66
C LEU A 145 15.15 -8.64 -5.77
N VAL A 146 15.11 -9.92 -5.40
CA VAL A 146 14.85 -11.03 -6.34
C VAL A 146 13.50 -10.86 -7.06
N ARG A 147 12.44 -10.47 -6.35
CA ARG A 147 11.13 -10.20 -6.96
C ARG A 147 11.18 -9.00 -7.91
N ALA A 148 11.94 -7.96 -7.56
CA ALA A 148 12.04 -6.73 -8.34
C ALA A 148 12.78 -6.91 -9.68
N ILE A 149 13.93 -7.61 -9.69
CA ILE A 149 14.80 -7.73 -10.87
C ILE A 149 14.44 -8.89 -11.83
N GLY A 150 13.28 -9.53 -11.61
CA GLY A 150 12.87 -10.75 -12.30
C GLY A 150 13.13 -12.00 -11.46
N GLY A 151 12.04 -12.65 -11.02
CA GLY A 151 12.05 -13.75 -10.06
C GLY A 151 12.75 -15.05 -10.51
N ASP A 152 13.20 -15.12 -11.76
CA ASP A 152 13.95 -16.25 -12.32
C ASP A 152 15.42 -16.30 -11.83
N ILE A 153 15.89 -15.24 -11.14
CA ILE A 153 17.27 -15.16 -10.62
C ILE A 153 17.32 -15.69 -9.18
N SER A 154 18.14 -16.73 -8.94
CA SER A 154 18.28 -17.31 -7.60
C SER A 154 18.87 -16.34 -6.56
N LYS A 155 18.46 -16.48 -5.29
CA LYS A 155 18.95 -15.65 -4.16
C LYS A 155 20.47 -15.61 -4.08
N ASP A 156 21.15 -16.72 -4.33
CA ASP A 156 22.61 -16.80 -4.24
C ASP A 156 23.31 -16.15 -5.45
N THR A 157 22.66 -16.13 -6.62
CA THR A 157 23.09 -15.30 -7.74
C THR A 157 23.01 -13.81 -7.38
N VAL A 158 21.90 -13.37 -6.75
CA VAL A 158 21.75 -11.98 -6.30
C VAL A 158 22.77 -11.60 -5.24
N LYS A 159 22.98 -12.43 -4.20
CA LYS A 159 24.02 -12.22 -3.18
C LYS A 159 25.42 -12.11 -3.79
N THR A 160 25.74 -12.95 -4.78
CA THR A 160 27.02 -12.91 -5.50
C THR A 160 27.17 -11.60 -6.27
N ARG A 161 26.12 -11.18 -7.01
CA ARG A 161 26.11 -9.90 -7.74
C ARG A 161 26.24 -8.69 -6.80
N LEU A 162 25.57 -8.69 -5.64
CA LEU A 162 25.72 -7.64 -4.62
C LEU A 162 27.13 -7.60 -4.02
N ARG A 163 27.77 -8.76 -3.79
CA ARG A 163 29.17 -8.80 -3.35
C ARG A 163 30.09 -8.15 -4.38
N THR A 164 29.90 -8.45 -5.67
CA THR A 164 30.63 -7.81 -6.76
C THR A 164 30.34 -6.31 -6.84
N ALA A 165 29.10 -5.88 -6.62
CA ALA A 165 28.72 -4.46 -6.60
C ALA A 165 29.47 -3.69 -5.50
N ARG A 166 29.42 -4.18 -4.26
CA ARG A 166 30.14 -3.57 -3.12
C ARG A 166 31.66 -3.52 -3.35
N GLN A 167 32.23 -4.59 -3.90
CA GLN A 167 33.66 -4.63 -4.27
C GLN A 167 34.04 -3.65 -5.40
N ARG A 168 33.11 -3.30 -6.29
CA ARG A 168 33.32 -2.29 -7.34
C ARG A 168 33.15 -0.87 -6.80
N ALA A 169 32.13 -0.61 -6.00
CA ALA A 169 31.91 0.68 -5.35
C ALA A 169 33.12 1.08 -4.50
N ALA A 170 33.67 0.15 -3.70
CA ALA A 170 34.88 0.37 -2.90
C ALA A 170 36.19 0.58 -3.71
N ARG A 171 36.14 0.54 -5.05
CA ARG A 171 37.27 0.78 -5.97
C ARG A 171 37.08 2.03 -6.84
N GLN A 172 35.92 2.68 -6.77
CA GLN A 172 35.65 3.93 -7.46
C GLN A 172 35.86 5.07 -6.43
N PRO A 173 36.90 5.91 -6.59
CA PRO A 173 37.20 7.00 -5.67
C PRO A 173 36.26 8.20 -5.82
#